data_AF-A0A1E7GWD2-F1
#
_entry.id   AF-A0A1E7GWD2-F1
#
_cell.length_a   1.000
_cell.length_b   1.000
_cell.length_c   1.000
_cell.angle_alpha   90.00
_cell.angle_beta   90.00
_cell.angle_gamma   90.00
#
_symmetry.space_group_name_H-M   'P 1'
#
loop_
_entity.id
_entity.type
_entity.pdbx_description
1 polymer ?
#
loop_
_entity_poly.entity_id
_entity_poly.type
_entity_poly.pdbx_seq_one_letter_code
_entity_poly.pdbx_strand_id
1 'polypeptide(L)'
;MKYDKEEKEIIDAYESGKMKPSTPSKKEIERIKAIAKNTFRKDKRITIRLYDHDYKGIQKKAMEMGIPYQTLISGIVHRYIEGDLVSKTG
;
A
#
# COMPACT_ATOMS: atom_id res chain seq x y z
N MET A 1 23.03 5.73 -7.28
CA MET A 1 22.06 4.96 -6.48
C MET A 1 22.69 3.61 -6.17
N LYS A 2 22.75 3.22 -4.90
CA LYS A 2 23.44 2.02 -4.45
C LYS A 2 22.37 0.99 -4.14
N TYR A 3 22.10 0.10 -5.09
CA TYR A 3 21.16 -1.00 -4.88
C TYR A 3 21.64 -1.86 -3.72
N ASP A 4 20.73 -2.22 -2.82
CA ASP A 4 21.06 -3.13 -1.72
C ASP A 4 21.38 -4.55 -2.26
N LYS A 5 21.85 -5.44 -1.39
CA LYS A 5 22.23 -6.79 -1.81
C LYS A 5 21.04 -7.61 -2.32
N GLU A 6 19.86 -7.40 -1.76
CA GLU A 6 18.64 -8.10 -2.16
C GLU A 6 18.16 -7.60 -3.54
N GLU A 7 18.20 -6.30 -3.78
CA GLU A 7 17.87 -5.67 -5.06
C GLU A 7 18.81 -6.15 -6.17
N LYS A 8 20.11 -6.30 -5.89
CA LYS A 8 21.07 -6.83 -6.87
C LYS A 8 20.82 -8.29 -7.20
N GLU A 9 20.51 -9.12 -6.20
CA GLU A 9 20.19 -10.53 -6.42
C GLU A 9 18.93 -10.71 -7.27
N ILE A 10 17.93 -9.83 -7.09
CA ILE A 10 16.71 -9.81 -7.91
C ILE A 10 17.02 -9.42 -9.36
N ILE A 11 17.86 -8.39 -9.57
CA ILE A 11 18.26 -7.93 -10.91
C ILE A 11 19.06 -9.02 -11.63
N ASP A 12 20.03 -9.64 -10.96
CA ASP A 12 20.83 -10.72 -11.53
C ASP A 12 19.97 -11.96 -11.85
N ALA A 13 18.97 -12.28 -11.01
CA ALA A 13 18.02 -13.36 -11.26
C ALA A 13 17.06 -13.07 -12.42
N TYR A 14 16.72 -11.80 -12.65
CA TYR A 14 15.89 -11.33 -13.76
C TYR A 14 16.68 -11.32 -15.09
N GLU A 15 17.89 -10.74 -15.11
CA GLU A 15 18.76 -10.67 -16.29
C GLU A 15 19.28 -12.04 -16.74
N SER A 16 19.51 -12.96 -15.80
CA SER A 16 19.97 -14.33 -16.12
C SER A 16 18.88 -15.25 -16.71
N GLY A 17 17.64 -14.75 -16.89
CA GLY A 17 16.55 -15.50 -17.52
C GLY A 17 16.13 -16.76 -16.74
N LYS A 18 16.57 -16.91 -15.48
CA LYS A 18 16.26 -18.06 -14.62
C LYS A 18 14.85 -18.00 -14.03
N MET A 19 14.22 -16.83 -14.04
CA MET A 19 12.79 -16.69 -13.72
C MET A 19 11.95 -17.20 -14.89
N LYS A 20 11.60 -18.48 -14.86
CA LYS A 20 10.52 -18.98 -15.70
C LYS A 20 9.22 -18.36 -15.17
N PRO A 21 8.47 -17.58 -15.97
CA PRO A 21 7.15 -17.13 -15.57
C PRO A 21 6.28 -18.37 -15.40
N SER A 22 6.13 -18.83 -14.16
CA SER A 22 5.20 -19.90 -13.85
C SER A 22 3.82 -19.32 -14.03
N THR A 23 3.15 -19.66 -15.13
CA THR A 23 1.76 -19.26 -15.38
C THR A 23 0.95 -19.73 -14.17
N PRO A 24 0.43 -18.81 -13.33
CA PRO A 24 -0.21 -19.20 -12.10
C PRO A 24 -1.43 -20.06 -12.44
N SER A 25 -1.55 -21.22 -11.80
CA SER A 25 -2.72 -22.09 -11.95
C SER A 25 -3.98 -21.28 -11.62
N LYS A 26 -5.12 -21.58 -12.27
CA LYS A 26 -6.41 -20.89 -12.01
C LYS A 26 -6.73 -20.84 -10.50
N LYS A 27 -6.38 -21.90 -9.75
CA LYS A 27 -6.52 -21.99 -8.29
C LYS A 27 -5.62 -21.02 -7.51
N GLU A 28 -4.42 -20.76 -8.01
CA GLU A 28 -3.46 -19.83 -7.41
C GLU A 28 -3.95 -18.39 -7.57
N ILE A 29 -4.41 -18.04 -8.78
CA ILE A 29 -5.02 -16.74 -9.09
C ILE A 29 -6.25 -16.50 -8.21
N GLU A 30 -7.10 -17.52 -8.05
CA GLU A 30 -8.30 -17.44 -7.24
C GLU A 30 -7.98 -17.28 -5.74
N ARG A 31 -6.95 -17.98 -5.23
CA ARG A 31 -6.44 -17.79 -3.87
C ARG A 31 -5.90 -16.39 -3.63
N ILE A 32 -5.05 -15.89 -4.53
CA ILE A 32 -4.46 -14.55 -4.44
C ILE A 32 -5.58 -13.49 -4.49
N LYS A 33 -6.56 -13.65 -5.37
CA LYS A 33 -7.75 -12.77 -5.43
C LYS A 33 -8.57 -12.84 -4.15
N ALA A 34 -8.77 -14.02 -3.57
CA ALA A 34 -9.52 -14.19 -2.33
C ALA A 34 -8.79 -13.53 -1.14
N ILE A 35 -7.47 -13.71 -1.04
CA ILE A 35 -6.63 -13.08 -0.02
C ILE A 35 -6.69 -11.56 -0.17
N ALA A 36 -6.45 -11.02 -1.37
CA ALA A 36 -6.55 -9.59 -1.63
C ALA A 36 -7.95 -9.07 -1.25
N LYS A 37 -9.02 -9.72 -1.71
CA LYS A 37 -10.39 -9.31 -1.41
C LYS A 37 -10.69 -9.31 0.09
N ASN A 38 -10.17 -10.28 0.84
CA ASN A 38 -10.38 -10.35 2.29
C ASN A 38 -9.55 -9.31 3.05
N THR A 39 -8.30 -9.06 2.64
CA THR A 39 -7.44 -8.03 3.26
C THR A 39 -7.95 -6.62 2.99
N PHE A 40 -8.54 -6.36 1.81
CA PHE A 40 -9.09 -5.04 1.46
C PHE A 40 -10.49 -4.76 2.04
N ARG A 41 -11.10 -5.69 2.78
CA ARG A 41 -12.41 -5.44 3.42
C ARG A 41 -12.24 -4.44 4.57
N LYS A 42 -12.74 -3.22 4.34
CA LYS A 42 -12.90 -2.19 5.38
C LYS A 42 -14.15 -2.50 6.22
N ASP A 43 -14.04 -3.46 7.13
CA ASP A 43 -15.16 -3.99 7.92
C ASP A 43 -15.36 -3.29 9.28
N LYS A 44 -14.40 -2.46 9.72
CA LYS A 44 -14.49 -1.71 10.98
C LYS A 44 -14.71 -0.22 10.76
N ARG A 45 -15.74 0.34 11.41
CA ARG A 45 -16.00 1.78 11.47
C ARG A 45 -15.49 2.34 12.80
N ILE A 46 -14.70 3.41 12.72
CA ILE A 46 -14.19 4.14 13.88
C ILE A 46 -14.54 5.63 13.76
N THR A 47 -14.72 6.30 14.89
CA THR A 47 -14.89 7.76 14.97
C THR A 47 -13.62 8.37 15.55
N ILE A 48 -13.04 9.34 14.85
CA ILE A 48 -11.80 10.01 15.27
C ILE A 48 -12.10 11.51 15.45
N ARG A 49 -11.54 12.12 16.50
CA ARG A 49 -11.55 13.58 16.66
C ARG A 49 -10.31 14.17 15.99
N LEU A 50 -10.50 15.23 15.21
CA LEU A 50 -9.44 15.95 14.52
C LEU A 50 -9.56 17.44 14.86
N TYR A 51 -8.43 18.15 14.82
CA TYR A 51 -8.48 19.60 14.83
C TYR A 51 -9.08 20.12 13.51
N ASP A 52 -9.78 21.25 13.56
CA ASP A 52 -10.44 21.83 12.38
C ASP A 52 -9.46 22.12 11.23
N HIS A 53 -8.26 22.61 11.57
CA HIS A 53 -7.22 22.90 10.58
C HIS A 53 -6.69 21.62 9.90
N ASP A 54 -6.54 20.53 10.65
CA ASP A 54 -6.12 19.24 10.09
C ASP A 54 -7.19 18.66 9.18
N TYR A 55 -8.46 18.72 9.60
CA TYR A 55 -9.58 18.25 8.79
C TYR A 55 -9.64 18.97 7.44
N LYS A 56 -9.53 20.30 7.45
CA LYS A 56 -9.46 21.11 6.21
C LYS A 56 -8.23 20.77 5.36
N GLY A 57 -7.07 20.57 6.00
CA GLY A 57 -5.84 20.14 5.32
C GLY A 57 -5.99 18.80 4.61
N ILE A 58 -6.62 17.82 5.27
CA ILE A 58 -6.91 16.51 4.68
C ILE A 58 -7.87 16.65 3.49
N GLN A 59 -8.95 17.43 3.63
CA GLN A 59 -9.90 17.65 2.53
C GLN A 59 -9.21 18.27 1.30
N LYS A 60 -8.35 19.26 1.51
CA LYS A 60 -7.58 19.90 0.43
C LYS A 60 -6.69 18.89 -0.28
N LYS A 61 -5.87 18.13 0.46
CA LYS A 61 -4.97 17.12 -0.13
C LYS A 61 -5.73 16.02 -0.86
N ALA A 62 -6.87 15.59 -0.33
CA ALA A 62 -7.71 14.58 -0.97
C ALA A 62 -8.28 15.09 -2.30
N MET A 63 -8.71 16.36 -2.33
CA MET A 63 -9.19 17.03 -3.54
C MET A 63 -8.08 17.17 -4.60
N GLU A 64 -6.87 17.56 -4.21
CA GLU A 64 -5.70 17.63 -5.10
C GLU A 64 -5.37 16.26 -5.73
N MET A 65 -5.57 15.17 -4.98
CA MET A 65 -5.39 13.80 -5.45
C MET A 65 -6.61 13.23 -6.19
N GLY A 66 -7.73 13.95 -6.25
CA GLY A 66 -8.98 13.48 -6.87
C GLY A 66 -9.64 12.30 -6.16
N ILE A 67 -9.37 12.10 -4.86
CA ILE A 67 -9.92 10.99 -4.07
C ILE A 67 -10.77 11.50 -2.90
N PRO A 68 -11.72 10.70 -2.39
CA PRO A 68 -12.42 11.03 -1.15
C PRO A 68 -11.46 11.17 0.05
N TYR A 69 -11.71 12.12 0.93
CA TYR A 69 -10.86 12.34 2.11
C TYR A 69 -10.81 11.11 3.05
N GLN A 70 -11.88 10.33 3.10
CA GLN A 70 -11.92 9.07 3.86
C GLN A 70 -10.96 8.03 3.25
N THR A 71 -10.82 8.00 1.93
CA THR A 71 -9.88 7.12 1.22
C THR A 71 -8.44 7.52 1.54
N LEU A 72 -8.15 8.83 1.56
CA LEU A 72 -6.85 9.34 1.97
C LEU A 72 -6.51 8.94 3.41
N ILE A 73 -7.42 9.18 4.36
CA ILE A 73 -7.22 8.81 5.77
C ILE A 73 -6.97 7.30 5.90
N SER A 74 -7.80 6.48 5.25
CA SER A 74 -7.66 5.03 5.26
C SER A 74 -6.32 4.56 4.66
N GLY A 75 -5.85 5.20 3.59
CA GLY A 75 -4.59 4.89 2.95
C GLY A 75 -3.38 5.29 3.80
N ILE A 76 -3.44 6.44 4.49
CA ILE A 76 -2.40 6.87 5.43
C ILE A 76 -2.27 5.87 6.58
N VAL A 77 -3.38 5.46 7.19
CA VAL A 77 -3.36 4.47 8.28
C VAL A 77 -2.77 3.14 7.81
N HIS A 78 -3.17 2.66 6.64
CA HIS A 78 -2.64 1.43 6.05
C HIS A 78 -1.12 1.51 5.83
N ARG A 79 -0.65 2.55 5.14
CA ARG A 79 0.77 2.76 4.87
C ARG A 79 1.60 2.97 6.13
N TYR A 80 1.03 3.59 7.16
CA TYR A 80 1.69 3.75 8.44
C TYR A 80 1.86 2.40 9.16
N ILE A 81 0.86 1.52 9.10
CA ILE A 81 0.94 0.16 9.69
C ILE A 81 1.87 -0.76 8.89
N GLU A 82 1.87 -0.65 7.56
CA GLU A 82 2.73 -1.46 6.69
C GLU A 82 4.21 -1.02 6.69
N GLY A 83 4.51 0.14 7.28
CA GLY A 83 5.89 0.66 7.42
C GLY A 83 6.34 1.58 6.28
N ASP A 84 5.50 1.81 5.27
CA ASP A 84 5.74 2.71 4.14
C ASP A 84 5.77 4.21 4.51
N LEU A 85 5.32 4.54 5.73
CA LEU A 85 5.19 5.90 6.23
C LEU A 85 5.98 6.04 7.53
N VAL A 86 7.24 6.46 7.40
CA VAL A 86 8.11 6.71 8.56
C VAL A 86 7.73 8.05 9.18
N SER A 87 7.33 8.04 10.46
CA SER A 87 7.20 9.27 11.24
C SER A 87 8.55 9.97 11.25
N LYS A 88 8.63 11.19 10.72
CA LYS A 88 9.77 12.08 11.00
C LYS A 88 9.64 12.54 12.45
N THR A 89 9.99 11.66 13.38
CA THR A 89 10.28 12.04 14.75
C THR A 89 11.57 12.85 14.69
N GLY A 90 11.47 14.14 14.98
CA GLY A 90 12.61 15.01 15.23
C GLY A 90 13.24 14.73 16.58
#